data_AF-A0A7K3H7K2-F1
#
_entry.id   AF-A0A7K3H7K2-F1
#
_cell.length_a   1.000
_cell.length_b   1.000
_cell.length_c   1.000
_cell.angle_alpha   90.00
_cell.angle_beta   90.00
_cell.angle_gamma   90.00
#
_symmetry.space_group_name_H-M   'P 1'
#
loop_
_entity.id
_entity.type
_entity.pdbx_description
1 polymer ?
#
loop_
_entity_poly.entity_id
_entity_poly.type
_entity_poly.pdbx_seq_one_letter_code
_entity_poly.pdbx_strand_id
1 'polypeptide(L)'
;PAGGPLPSPCLRRVRQLEQDGAIRGYRALLDPAAVGRGFEVLVSVEVRRDRATVEAFEDALQDLPDVVEAYRLFGSPGCLLRIAVADIETYERLWIEKIT
;
A
#
# COMPACT_ATOMS: atom_id res chain seq x y z
N PRO A 1 10.22 -23.72 -40.39
CA PRO A 1 11.30 -23.03 -39.65
C PRO A 1 10.78 -22.42 -38.34
N ALA A 2 11.15 -22.98 -37.18
CA ALA A 2 10.87 -22.39 -35.87
C ALA A 2 11.84 -22.97 -34.83
N GLY A 3 13.07 -22.45 -34.80
CA GLY A 3 14.14 -22.90 -33.90
C GLY A 3 14.81 -21.72 -33.23
N GLY A 4 14.06 -20.97 -32.42
CA GLY A 4 14.65 -19.97 -31.53
C GLY A 4 15.26 -20.64 -30.28
N PRO A 5 16.26 -20.03 -29.64
CA PRO A 5 16.90 -20.60 -28.46
C PRO A 5 15.88 -20.80 -27.34
N LEU A 6 15.92 -21.98 -26.71
CA LEU A 6 15.08 -22.28 -25.54
C LEU A 6 15.48 -21.34 -24.39
N PRO A 7 14.51 -20.74 -23.67
CA PRO A 7 14.82 -19.87 -22.53
C PRO A 7 15.64 -20.64 -21.50
N SER A 8 16.58 -19.93 -20.85
CA SER A 8 17.45 -20.53 -19.85
C SER A 8 16.63 -21.19 -18.73
N PRO A 9 17.16 -22.23 -18.06
CA PRO A 9 16.50 -22.86 -16.91
C PRO A 9 16.04 -21.85 -15.84
N CYS A 10 16.85 -20.80 -15.61
CA CYS A 10 16.52 -19.71 -14.69
C CYS A 10 15.30 -18.91 -15.15
N LEU A 11 15.23 -18.51 -16.43
CA LEU A 11 14.10 -17.74 -16.96
C LEU A 11 12.80 -18.56 -16.92
N ARG A 12 12.89 -19.87 -17.18
CA ARG A 12 11.74 -20.77 -17.04
C ARG A 12 11.24 -20.84 -15.58
N ARG A 13 12.15 -20.89 -14.60
CA ARG A 13 11.77 -20.91 -13.19
C ARG A 13 11.12 -19.60 -12.73
N VAL A 14 11.64 -18.45 -13.18
CA VAL A 14 11.04 -17.13 -12.88
C VAL A 14 9.63 -17.05 -13.46
N ARG A 15 9.42 -17.43 -14.72
CA ARG A 15 8.08 -17.48 -15.33
C ARG A 15 7.13 -18.38 -14.57
N GLN A 16 7.61 -19.52 -14.08
CA GLN A 16 6.78 -20.41 -13.27
C GLN A 16 6.40 -19.73 -11.94
N LEU A 17 7.33 -19.04 -11.27
CA LEU A 17 7.04 -18.30 -10.05
C LEU A 17 6.02 -17.15 -10.29
N GLU A 18 6.09 -16.49 -11.44
CA GLU A 18 5.09 -15.48 -11.84
C GLU A 18 3.72 -16.12 -12.07
N GLN A 19 3.66 -17.25 -12.79
CA GLN A 19 2.42 -17.97 -13.09
C GLN A 19 1.77 -18.58 -11.85
N ASP A 20 2.57 -19.10 -10.92
CA ASP A 20 2.12 -19.66 -9.65
C ASP A 20 1.71 -18.57 -8.64
N GLY A 21 1.93 -17.28 -8.97
CA GLY A 21 1.65 -16.15 -8.09
C GLY A 21 2.64 -15.96 -6.94
N ALA A 22 3.72 -16.75 -6.91
CA ALA A 22 4.80 -16.59 -5.94
C ALA A 22 5.57 -15.26 -6.16
N ILE A 23 5.76 -14.86 -7.42
CA ILE A 23 6.14 -13.49 -7.79
C ILE A 23 4.88 -12.74 -8.18
N ARG A 24 4.44 -11.82 -7.31
CA ARG A 24 3.22 -11.02 -7.53
C ARG A 24 3.43 -9.80 -8.42
N GLY A 25 4.68 -9.41 -8.65
CA GLY A 25 5.02 -8.26 -9.49
C GLY A 25 6.40 -7.70 -9.17
N TYR A 26 6.76 -6.67 -9.91
CA TYR A 26 8.03 -5.95 -9.77
C TYR A 26 7.72 -4.47 -9.54
N ARG A 27 8.42 -3.84 -8.59
CA ARG A 27 8.23 -2.42 -8.28
C ARG A 27 9.57 -1.73 -8.06
N ALA A 28 9.64 -0.46 -8.45
CA ALA A 28 10.74 0.41 -8.05
C ALA A 28 10.60 0.80 -6.57
N LEU A 29 11.72 0.86 -5.87
CA LEU A 29 11.79 1.45 -4.53
C LEU A 29 12.33 2.87 -4.71
N LEU A 30 11.51 3.86 -4.36
CA LEU A 30 11.83 5.28 -4.50
C LEU A 30 12.24 5.85 -3.15
N ASP A 31 13.14 6.84 -3.17
CA ASP A 31 13.41 7.68 -2.01
C ASP A 31 12.17 8.55 -1.72
N PRO A 32 11.52 8.43 -0.54
CA PRO A 32 10.34 9.20 -0.20
C PRO A 32 10.56 10.71 -0.24
N ALA A 33 11.74 11.20 0.17
CA ALA A 33 12.04 12.62 0.17
C ALA A 33 12.12 13.19 -1.25
N ALA A 34 12.68 12.41 -2.19
CA ALA A 34 12.80 12.80 -3.59
C ALA A 34 11.45 12.93 -4.32
N VAL A 35 10.38 12.34 -3.78
CA VAL A 35 9.03 12.36 -4.36
C VAL A 35 8.03 13.17 -3.53
N GLY A 36 8.49 14.00 -2.60
CA GLY A 36 7.61 14.84 -1.77
C GLY A 36 6.80 14.05 -0.75
N ARG A 37 7.33 12.93 -0.27
CA ARG A 37 6.74 12.07 0.78
C ARG A 37 7.71 11.87 1.95
N GLY A 38 8.50 12.90 2.26
CA GLY A 38 9.56 12.85 3.26
C GLY A 38 9.08 12.85 4.71
N PHE A 39 7.82 13.22 4.96
CA PHE A 39 7.21 13.23 6.28
C PHE A 39 6.22 12.08 6.43
N GLU A 40 6.44 11.25 7.43
CA GLU A 40 5.69 10.01 7.63
C GLU A 40 5.02 9.98 9.00
N VAL A 41 3.75 9.57 9.02
CA VAL A 41 2.92 9.48 10.23
C VAL A 41 2.26 8.12 10.30
N LEU A 42 2.29 7.54 11.50
CA LEU A 42 1.53 6.33 11.84
C LEU A 42 0.29 6.72 12.65
N VAL A 43 -0.88 6.33 12.16
CA VAL A 43 -2.17 6.67 12.77
C VAL A 43 -2.89 5.39 13.18
N SER A 44 -3.17 5.24 14.47
CA SER A 44 -4.07 4.22 14.98
C SER A 44 -5.52 4.67 14.88
N VAL A 45 -6.37 3.86 14.23
CA VAL A 45 -7.79 4.16 14.08
C VAL A 45 -8.63 3.07 14.76
N GLU A 46 -9.58 3.50 15.58
CA GLU A 46 -10.63 2.60 16.06
C GLU A 46 -11.73 2.52 15.02
N VAL A 47 -11.92 1.33 14.46
CA VAL A 47 -12.99 1.05 13.50
C VAL A 47 -13.96 0.07 14.14
N ARG A 48 -15.26 0.35 14.05
CA ARG A 48 -16.29 -0.62 14.48
C ARG A 48 -16.13 -1.89 13.65
N ARG A 49 -16.22 -3.05 14.31
CA ARG A 49 -15.90 -4.34 13.69
C ARG A 49 -17.03 -4.92 12.84
N ASP A 50 -18.10 -4.17 12.59
CA ASP A 50 -19.14 -4.60 11.68
C ASP A 50 -18.65 -4.53 10.23
N ARG A 51 -19.01 -5.54 9.43
CA ARG A 51 -18.50 -5.73 8.07
C ARG A 51 -18.71 -4.50 7.18
N ALA A 52 -19.91 -3.91 7.23
CA ALA A 52 -20.26 -2.76 6.41
C ALA A 52 -19.42 -1.52 6.74
N THR A 53 -19.19 -1.23 8.04
CA THR A 53 -18.34 -0.11 8.44
C THR A 53 -16.90 -0.32 8.00
N VAL A 54 -16.38 -1.56 8.07
CA VAL A 54 -14.99 -1.80 7.65
C VAL A 54 -14.83 -1.74 6.13
N GLU A 55 -15.76 -2.30 5.35
CA GLU A 55 -15.73 -2.20 3.88
C GLU A 55 -15.82 -0.72 3.45
N ALA A 56 -16.72 0.06 4.04
CA ALA A 56 -16.83 1.50 3.75
C ALA A 56 -15.56 2.28 4.14
N PHE A 57 -14.89 1.89 5.23
CA PHE A 57 -13.62 2.48 5.64
C PHE A 57 -12.50 2.14 4.65
N GLU A 58 -12.39 0.87 4.24
CA GLU A 58 -11.39 0.43 3.25
C GLU A 58 -11.58 1.13 1.90
N ASP A 59 -12.84 1.31 1.46
CA ASP A 59 -13.15 2.05 0.24
C ASP A 59 -12.78 3.54 0.37
N ALA A 60 -13.09 4.18 1.50
CA ALA A 60 -12.72 5.58 1.73
C ALA A 60 -11.20 5.80 1.75
N LEU A 61 -10.41 4.83 2.21
CA LEU A 61 -8.95 4.91 2.17
C LEU A 61 -8.39 4.90 0.74
N GLN A 62 -9.08 4.28 -0.23
CA GLN A 62 -8.63 4.26 -1.62
C GLN A 62 -8.61 5.66 -2.24
N ASP A 63 -9.44 6.58 -1.75
CA ASP A 63 -9.50 7.98 -2.18
C ASP A 63 -8.44 8.87 -1.50
N LEU A 64 -7.61 8.30 -0.63
CA LEU A 64 -6.54 8.96 0.08
C LEU A 64 -5.17 8.51 -0.44
N PRO A 65 -4.65 9.12 -1.52
CA PRO A 65 -3.36 8.72 -2.12
C PRO A 65 -2.15 8.94 -1.20
N ASP A 66 -2.35 9.61 -0.06
CA ASP A 66 -1.33 9.82 0.97
C ASP A 66 -1.26 8.67 1.98
N VAL A 67 -2.31 7.83 2.06
CA VAL A 67 -2.29 6.58 2.81
C VAL A 67 -1.56 5.54 1.97
N VAL A 68 -0.32 5.26 2.34
CA VAL A 68 0.56 4.36 1.58
C VAL A 68 0.45 2.91 2.04
N GLU A 69 0.06 2.69 3.30
CA GLU A 69 -0.26 1.35 3.83
C GLU A 69 -1.41 1.44 4.85
N ALA A 70 -2.23 0.39 4.90
CA ALA A 70 -3.29 0.22 5.88
C ALA A 70 -3.29 -1.21 6.39
N TYR A 71 -3.26 -1.37 7.71
CA TYR A 71 -3.17 -2.65 8.40
C TYR A 71 -4.38 -2.86 9.30
N ARG A 72 -5.22 -3.84 8.97
CA ARG A 72 -6.26 -4.30 9.88
C ARG A 72 -5.62 -5.07 11.04
N LEU A 73 -5.95 -4.68 12.27
CA LEU A 73 -5.41 -5.30 13.48
C LEU A 73 -6.47 -6.14 14.18
N PHE A 74 -6.06 -7.30 14.70
CA PHE A 74 -6.88 -8.15 15.55
C PHE A 74 -6.78 -7.67 17.01
N GLY A 75 -7.32 -6.49 17.30
CA GLY A 75 -7.19 -5.85 18.63
C GLY A 75 -7.81 -4.46 18.69
N SER A 76 -7.56 -3.72 19.78
CA SER A 76 -7.67 -2.26 19.77
C SER A 76 -6.25 -1.70 19.74
N PRO A 77 -5.93 -0.75 18.83
CA PRO A 77 -6.83 -0.17 17.81
C PRO A 77 -7.20 -1.18 16.71
N GLY A 78 -8.29 -0.94 16.00
CA GLY A 78 -8.79 -1.84 14.96
C GLY A 78 -8.02 -1.77 13.65
N CYS A 79 -7.33 -0.64 13.40
CA CYS A 79 -6.54 -0.42 12.21
C CYS A 79 -5.32 0.47 12.50
N LEU A 80 -4.26 0.32 11.71
CA LEU A 80 -3.08 1.18 11.69
C LEU A 80 -2.83 1.65 10.25
N LEU A 81 -2.75 2.96 10.06
CA LEU A 81 -2.47 3.59 8.78
C LEU A 81 -1.05 4.16 8.77
N ARG A 82 -0.38 4.04 7.63
CA ARG A 82 0.86 4.75 7.33
C ARG A 82 0.58 5.81 6.29
N ILE A 83 0.81 7.06 6.66
CA ILE A 83 0.54 8.23 5.84
C ILE A 83 1.88 8.89 5.51
N ALA A 84 2.13 9.16 4.23
CA ALA A 84 3.38 9.76 3.79
C ALA A 84 3.11 11.00 2.93
N VAL A 85 3.50 12.17 3.44
CA VAL A 85 3.26 13.49 2.85
C VAL A 85 4.54 14.31 2.78
N ALA A 86 4.49 15.51 2.21
CA ALA A 86 5.66 16.37 2.06
C ALA A 86 6.18 16.90 3.40
N ASP A 87 5.27 17.34 4.27
CA ASP A 87 5.55 18.06 5.50
C ASP A 87 4.38 17.97 6.50
N ILE A 88 4.59 18.54 7.70
CA ILE A 88 3.60 18.53 8.78
C ILE A 88 2.37 19.37 8.43
N GLU A 89 2.53 20.50 7.72
CA GLU A 89 1.42 21.36 7.32
C GLU A 89 0.47 20.64 6.34
N THR A 90 1.02 19.83 5.45
CA THR A 90 0.24 18.98 4.53
C THR A 90 -0.50 17.89 5.30
N TYR A 91 0.14 17.29 6.31
CA TYR A 91 -0.51 16.33 7.18
C TYR A 91 -1.68 16.94 7.97
N GLU A 92 -1.48 18.12 8.58
CA GLU A 92 -2.52 18.81 9.36
C GLU A 92 -3.74 19.14 8.50
N ARG A 93 -3.51 19.63 7.27
CA ARG A 93 -4.59 19.88 6.31
C ARG A 93 -5.36 18.60 5.97
N LEU A 94 -4.65 17.50 5.69
CA LEU A 94 -5.28 16.21 5.42
C LEU A 94 -6.11 15.71 6.62
N TRP A 95 -5.60 15.90 7.83
CA TRP A 95 -6.28 15.51 9.07
C TRP A 95 -7.60 16.27 9.27
N ILE A 96 -7.57 17.59 9.05
CA ILE A 96 -8.73 18.47 9.20
C ILE A 96 -9.78 18.23 8.10
N GLU A 97 -9.35 18.04 6.85
CA GLU A 97 -10.27 18.01 5.70
C GLU A 97 -10.87 16.62 5.42
N LYS A 98 -10.15 15.54 5.76
CA LYS A 98 -10.49 14.20 5.27
C LYS A 98 -10.57 13.11 6.34
N ILE A 99 -10.01 13.33 7.53
CA ILE A 99 -9.99 12.32 8.60
C ILE A 99 -10.96 12.66 9.74
N THR A 100 -11.20 13.95 9.99
CA THR A 100 -12.21 14.43 10.97
C THR A 100 -13.59 14.49 10.32
#